data_AF-A0A560F1V6-F1
#
_entry.id   AF-A0A560F1V6-F1
#
_cell.length_a   1.000
_cell.length_b   1.000
_cell.length_c   1.000
_cell.angle_alpha   90.00
_cell.angle_beta   90.00
_cell.angle_gamma   90.00
#
_symmetry.space_group_name_H-M   'P 1'
#
loop_
_entity.id
_entity.type
_entity.pdbx_description
1 polymer ?
#
loop_
_entity_poly.entity_id
_entity_poly.type
_entity_poly.pdbx_seq_one_letter_code
_entity_poly.pdbx_strand_id
1 'polypeptide(L)'
;MIISVTDIVKILDQIPIWKQLIAIPKEIKSLQERVAALEADLKARPAPIPCPVCESGGLKVKAVRPHPTFHFAGRQVREMECDNPACGHKENRDYIPPKT
;
A
#
# COMPACT_ATOMS: atom_id res chain seq x y z
N MET A 1 -17.46 25.41 -49.09
CA MET A 1 -16.67 26.08 -48.04
C MET A 1 -16.00 24.97 -47.23
N ILE A 2 -14.71 24.74 -47.44
CA ILE A 2 -13.98 23.65 -46.79
C ILE A 2 -13.40 24.25 -45.51
N ILE A 3 -13.99 23.94 -44.37
CA ILE A 3 -13.42 24.37 -43.09
C ILE A 3 -12.13 23.56 -42.92
N SER A 4 -11.01 24.27 -42.86
CA SER A 4 -9.70 23.68 -42.66
C SER A 4 -9.64 23.04 -41.27
N VAL A 5 -8.99 21.87 -41.15
CA VAL A 5 -8.77 21.20 -39.86
C VAL A 5 -8.11 22.14 -38.86
N THR A 6 -7.25 23.04 -39.34
CA THR A 6 -6.57 24.06 -38.53
C THR A 6 -7.54 25.08 -37.92
N ASP A 7 -8.62 25.43 -38.60
CA ASP A 7 -9.61 26.38 -38.09
C ASP A 7 -10.53 25.73 -37.06
N ILE A 8 -10.81 24.43 -37.21
CA ILE A 8 -11.54 23.63 -36.22
C ILE A 8 -10.75 23.57 -34.90
N VAL A 9 -9.44 23.31 -34.97
CA VAL A 9 -8.58 23.26 -33.78
C VAL A 9 -8.54 24.59 -33.04
N LYS A 10 -8.45 25.72 -33.76
CA LYS A 10 -8.47 27.06 -33.15
C LYS A 10 -9.78 27.39 -32.44
N ILE A 11 -10.91 26.95 -32.98
CA ILE A 11 -12.24 27.14 -32.35
C ILE A 11 -12.34 26.28 -31.10
N LEU A 12 -11.84 25.04 -31.13
CA LEU A 12 -11.85 24.15 -29.98
C LEU A 12 -10.97 24.67 -28.82
N ASP A 13 -9.83 25.30 -29.11
CA ASP A 13 -8.95 25.90 -28.09
C ASP A 13 -9.58 27.07 -27.30
N GLN A 14 -10.63 27.69 -27.84
CA GLN A 14 -11.39 28.74 -27.15
C GLN A 14 -12.40 28.18 -26.14
N ILE A 15 -12.69 26.87 -26.19
CA ILE A 15 -13.60 26.20 -25.29
C ILE A 15 -12.81 25.71 -24.06
N PRO A 16 -13.11 26.19 -22.83
CA PRO A 16 -12.35 25.82 -21.63
C PRO A 16 -12.29 24.30 -21.36
N ILE A 17 -13.35 23.59 -21.72
CA ILE A 17 -13.46 22.12 -21.61
C ILE A 17 -12.41 21.42 -22.47
N TRP A 18 -12.07 21.94 -23.65
CA TRP A 18 -11.10 21.33 -24.54
C TRP A 18 -9.70 21.30 -23.93
N LYS A 19 -9.32 22.36 -23.21
CA LYS A 19 -8.05 22.42 -22.48
C LYS A 19 -7.96 21.36 -21.38
N GLN A 20 -9.08 21.08 -20.70
CA GLN A 20 -9.14 20.00 -19.72
C GLN A 20 -8.97 18.64 -20.41
N LEU A 21 -9.66 18.42 -21.53
CA LEU A 21 -9.54 17.17 -22.31
C LEU A 21 -8.11 16.89 -22.79
N ILE A 22 -7.36 17.92 -23.17
CA ILE A 22 -5.94 17.77 -23.57
C ILE A 22 -5.03 17.49 -22.36
N ALA A 23 -5.39 17.96 -21.16
CA ALA A 23 -4.62 17.73 -19.94
C ALA A 23 -4.82 16.31 -19.36
N ILE A 24 -6.00 15.73 -19.55
CA ILE A 24 -6.39 14.41 -19.01
C ILE A 24 -5.38 13.28 -19.32
N PRO A 25 -4.88 13.10 -20.56
CA PRO A 25 -3.92 12.04 -20.86
C PRO A 25 -2.65 12.09 -19.99
N LYS A 26 -2.17 13.30 -19.68
CA LYS A 26 -1.01 13.49 -18.81
C LYS A 26 -1.32 13.08 -17.36
N GLU A 27 -2.50 13.44 -16.87
CA GLU A 27 -2.95 13.06 -15.53
C GLU A 27 -3.15 11.56 -15.40
N ILE A 28 -3.77 10.92 -16.40
CA ILE A 28 -3.95 9.46 -16.45
C ILE A 28 -2.60 8.76 -16.36
N LYS A 29 -1.62 9.19 -17.16
CA LYS A 29 -0.28 8.58 -17.14
C LYS A 29 0.38 8.71 -15.77
N SER A 30 0.31 9.89 -15.16
CA SER A 30 0.86 10.12 -13.82
C SER A 30 0.17 9.27 -12.75
N LEU A 31 -1.15 9.10 -12.84
CA LEU A 31 -1.90 8.24 -11.93
C LEU A 31 -1.55 6.76 -12.13
N GLN A 32 -1.40 6.31 -13.37
CA GLN A 32 -0.99 4.93 -13.68
C GLN A 32 0.40 4.63 -13.11
N GLU A 33 1.37 5.54 -13.24
CA GLU A 33 2.71 5.39 -12.66
C GLU A 33 2.65 5.31 -11.12
N ARG A 34 1.83 6.14 -10.49
CA ARG A 34 1.63 6.11 -9.03
C ARG A 34 0.97 4.81 -8.57
N VAL A 35 -0.04 4.32 -9.29
CA VAL A 35 -0.69 3.05 -8.99
C VAL A 35 0.31 1.90 -9.13
N ALA A 36 1.08 1.86 -10.22
CA ALA A 36 2.09 0.84 -10.44
C ALA A 36 3.15 0.83 -9.33
N ALA A 37 3.60 2.01 -8.88
CA ALA A 37 4.53 2.13 -7.75
C ALA A 37 3.92 1.63 -6.44
N LEU A 38 2.69 2.02 -6.12
CA LEU A 38 1.99 1.55 -4.91
C LEU A 38 1.74 0.04 -4.94
N GLU A 39 1.38 -0.52 -6.08
CA GLU A 39 1.20 -1.96 -6.24
C GLU A 39 2.52 -2.73 -6.11
N ALA A 40 3.61 -2.18 -6.66
CA ALA A 40 4.94 -2.76 -6.49
C ALA A 40 5.37 -2.75 -5.02
N ASP A 41 5.15 -1.65 -4.31
CA ASP A 41 5.44 -1.52 -2.88
C ASP A 41 4.62 -2.51 -2.04
N LEU A 42 3.34 -2.73 -2.37
CA LEU A 42 2.50 -3.71 -1.69
C LEU A 42 2.99 -5.14 -1.94
N LYS A 43 3.43 -5.46 -3.16
CA LYS A 43 3.99 -6.78 -3.49
C LYS A 43 5.35 -7.03 -2.83
N ALA A 44 6.17 -6.00 -2.65
CA ALA A 44 7.47 -6.12 -2.02
C ALA A 44 7.39 -6.31 -0.49
N ARG A 45 6.26 -5.96 0.14
CA ARG A 45 6.07 -6.16 1.57
C ARG A 45 5.85 -7.65 1.87
N PRO A 46 6.52 -8.20 2.91
CA PRO A 46 6.24 -9.56 3.33
C PRO A 46 4.76 -9.70 3.71
N ALA A 47 4.14 -10.79 3.25
CA ALA A 47 2.75 -11.07 3.56
C ALA A 47 2.57 -11.12 5.10
N PRO A 48 1.47 -10.54 5.64
CA PRO A 48 1.16 -10.68 7.05
C PRO A 48 1.06 -12.15 7.43
N ILE A 49 1.54 -12.51 8.62
CA ILE A 49 1.32 -13.85 9.15
C ILE A 49 -0.20 -14.02 9.33
N PRO A 50 -0.83 -15.04 8.72
CA PRO A 50 -2.28 -15.22 8.86
C PRO A 50 -2.66 -15.47 10.31
N CYS A 51 -3.80 -14.93 10.73
CA CYS A 51 -4.35 -15.18 12.06
C CYS A 51 -4.81 -16.63 12.18
N PRO A 52 -4.32 -17.41 13.16
CA PRO A 52 -4.68 -18.83 13.30
C PRO A 52 -6.12 -19.05 13.79
N VAL A 53 -6.83 -17.98 14.18
CA VAL A 53 -8.19 -18.07 14.73
C VAL A 53 -9.25 -17.81 13.66
N CYS A 54 -9.08 -16.76 12.85
CA CYS A 54 -10.11 -16.33 11.89
C CYS A 54 -9.70 -16.51 10.43
N GLU A 55 -8.41 -16.77 10.15
CA GLU A 55 -7.79 -16.95 8.82
C GLU A 55 -8.06 -15.84 7.78
N SER A 56 -8.81 -14.80 8.16
CA SER A 56 -9.28 -13.71 7.34
C SER A 56 -8.52 -12.40 7.58
N GLY A 57 -7.74 -12.34 8.67
CA GLY A 57 -6.88 -11.21 9.01
C GLY A 57 -5.41 -11.63 9.15
N GLY A 58 -4.55 -10.63 9.20
CA GLY A 58 -3.12 -10.77 9.48
C GLY A 58 -2.77 -10.38 10.92
N LEU A 59 -1.79 -11.07 11.50
CA LEU A 59 -1.21 -10.70 12.78
C LEU A 59 -0.22 -9.55 12.59
N LYS A 60 -0.43 -8.45 13.31
CA LYS A 60 0.44 -7.28 13.34
C LYS A 60 1.13 -7.16 14.68
N VAL A 61 2.43 -6.84 14.65
CA VAL A 61 3.20 -6.60 15.88
C VAL A 61 2.75 -5.27 16.50
N LYS A 62 2.30 -5.32 17.75
CA LYS A 62 1.88 -4.15 18.55
C LYS A 62 2.97 -3.69 19.49
N ALA A 63 3.71 -4.63 20.07
CA ALA A 63 4.82 -4.32 20.95
C ALA A 63 5.93 -5.36 20.81
N VAL A 64 7.16 -4.92 21.11
CA VAL A 64 8.33 -5.78 21.17
C VAL A 64 8.96 -5.58 22.55
N ARG A 65 9.19 -6.66 23.27
CA ARG A 65 9.83 -6.64 24.59
C ARG A 65 10.98 -7.63 24.64
N PRO A 66 12.00 -7.41 25.49
CA PRO A 66 13.04 -8.41 25.74
C PRO A 66 12.43 -9.68 26.34
N HIS A 67 12.94 -10.85 25.95
CA HIS A 67 12.47 -12.10 26.54
C HIS A 67 12.87 -12.19 28.03
N PRO A 68 11.96 -12.52 28.97
CA PRO A 68 12.25 -12.52 30.42
C PRO A 68 13.53 -13.28 30.78
N THR A 69 13.65 -14.52 30.31
CA THR A 69 14.80 -15.39 30.61
C THR A 69 15.96 -15.25 29.62
N PHE A 70 15.69 -15.07 28.32
CA PHE A 70 16.68 -15.18 27.24
C PHE A 70 17.00 -13.85 26.54
N HIS A 71 16.71 -12.70 27.17
CA HIS A 71 17.07 -11.39 26.61
C HIS A 71 18.57 -11.24 26.35
N PHE A 72 19.43 -11.88 27.17
CA PHE A 72 20.88 -11.87 27.01
C PHE A 72 21.35 -12.49 25.69
N ALA A 73 20.56 -13.41 25.12
CA ALA A 73 20.82 -14.06 23.84
C ALA A 73 20.17 -13.32 22.66
N GLY A 74 19.67 -12.09 22.87
CA GLY A 74 19.00 -11.28 21.86
C GLY A 74 17.56 -11.72 21.54
N ARG A 75 16.98 -12.67 22.30
CA ARG A 75 15.59 -13.12 22.10
C ARG A 75 14.61 -12.05 22.57
N GLN A 76 13.56 -11.84 21.78
CA GLN A 76 12.48 -10.90 22.04
C GLN A 76 11.14 -11.62 22.08
N VAL A 77 10.18 -11.04 22.79
CA VAL A 77 8.76 -11.41 22.75
C VAL A 77 8.02 -10.32 22.01
N ARG A 78 7.27 -10.68 20.97
CA ARG A 78 6.41 -9.79 20.20
C ARG A 78 4.97 -10.00 20.60
N GLU A 79 4.33 -8.94 21.10
CA GLU A 79 2.88 -8.93 21.25
C GLU A 79 2.28 -8.66 19.87
N MET A 80 1.44 -9.57 19.40
CA MET A 80 0.80 -9.51 18.10
C MET A 80 -0.72 -9.46 18.26
N GLU A 81 -1.38 -8.71 17.38
CA GLU A 81 -2.83 -8.54 17.36
C GLU A 81 -3.34 -8.73 15.94
N CYS A 82 -4.45 -9.46 15.79
CA CYS A 82 -5.13 -9.62 14.52
C CYS A 82 -5.72 -8.29 14.05
N ASP A 83 -5.52 -7.95 12.79
CA ASP A 83 -6.07 -6.73 12.21
C ASP A 83 -7.54 -6.82 11.79
N ASN A 84 -8.15 -8.00 11.86
CA ASN A 84 -9.58 -8.18 11.70
C ASN A 84 -10.32 -7.76 12.99
N PRO A 85 -11.10 -6.67 12.98
CA PRO A 85 -11.77 -6.14 14.16
C PRO A 85 -12.85 -7.09 14.71
N ALA A 86 -13.42 -7.97 13.87
CA ALA A 86 -14.38 -8.98 14.32
C ALA A 86 -13.71 -10.13 15.10
N CYS A 87 -12.40 -10.34 14.92
CA CYS A 87 -11.65 -11.40 15.57
C CYS A 87 -11.04 -10.94 16.90
N GLY A 88 -10.27 -9.84 16.90
CA GLY A 88 -9.65 -9.30 18.11
C GLY A 88 -8.60 -10.20 18.79
N HIS A 89 -8.14 -11.27 18.13
CA HIS A 89 -7.15 -12.20 18.68
C HIS A 89 -5.82 -11.51 19.00
N LYS A 90 -5.23 -11.86 20.15
CA LYS A 90 -3.95 -11.33 20.65
C LYS A 90 -3.07 -12.48 21.11
N GLU A 91 -1.80 -12.46 20.74
CA GLU A 91 -0.85 -13.49 21.14
C GLU A 91 0.57 -12.94 21.31
N ASN A 92 1.35 -13.64 22.12
CA ASN A 92 2.77 -13.35 22.30
C ASN A 92 3.58 -14.39 21.55
N ARG A 93 4.51 -13.95 20.69
CA ARG A 93 5.45 -14.84 20.00
C ARG A 93 6.88 -14.55 20.36
N ASP A 94 7.60 -15.61 20.66
CA ASP A 94 9.06 -15.57 20.71
C ASP A 94 9.62 -15.30 19.32
N TYR A 95 10.58 -14.39 19.27
CA TYR A 95 11.25 -13.98 18.06
C TYR A 95 12.75 -13.84 18.29
N ILE A 96 13.54 -14.45 17.42
CA ILE A 96 14.98 -14.28 17.37
C ILE A 96 15.27 -13.41 16.14
N PRO A 97 15.78 -12.18 16.32
CA PRO A 97 16.14 -11.35 15.18
C PRO A 97 17.28 -12.00 14.38
N PRO A 98 17.27 -11.86 13.04
CA PRO A 98 18.40 -12.30 12.23
C PRO A 98 19.67 -11.58 12.68
N LYS A 99 20.80 -12.29 12.67
CA LYS A 99 22.09 -11.70 13.03
C LYS A 99 22.42 -10.60 12.00
N THR A 100 22.53 -9.36 12.46
CA THR A 100 23.05 -8.23 11.69
C THR A 100 24.56 -8.35 11.48
#